data_AF-A0A9D9PUM7-F1
#
_entry.id   AF-A0A9D9PUM7-F1
#
_cell.length_a   1.000
_cell.length_b   1.000
_cell.length_c   1.000
_cell.angle_alpha   90.00
_cell.angle_beta   90.00
_cell.angle_gamma   90.00
#
_symmetry.space_group_name_H-M   'P 1'
#
loop_
_entity.id
_entity.type
_entity.pdbx_description
1 polymer ?
#
loop_
_entity_poly.entity_id
_entity_poly.type
_entity_poly.pdbx_seq_one_letter_code
_entity_poly.pdbx_strand_id
1 'polypeptide(L)'
;MKHKIIYGLNLLWASFTAFSFPFCLAWIFLDITGHSKGYDYDLGPEKDISIMIGCVELLIWLALALPSNIYVIIKTAKKNRLLLIPLLGLYLVLAWLCVMLIGGWRVYLEAFGY
;
A
#
# COMPACT_ATOMS: atom_id res chain seq x y z
N MET A 1 21.18 -16.33 15.58
CA MET A 1 21.08 -16.15 14.11
C MET A 1 19.63 -16.12 13.61
N LYS A 2 18.79 -17.11 13.97
CA LYS A 2 17.36 -17.17 13.59
C LYS A 2 16.57 -15.86 13.75
N HIS A 3 16.70 -15.18 14.90
CA HIS A 3 15.98 -13.92 15.14
C HIS A 3 16.39 -12.78 14.18
N LYS A 4 17.65 -12.73 13.73
CA LYS A 4 18.11 -11.72 12.76
C LYS A 4 17.53 -12.00 11.37
N ILE A 5 17.44 -13.28 10.99
CA ILE A 5 16.86 -13.72 9.71
C ILE A 5 15.36 -13.40 9.66
N ILE A 6 14.60 -13.71 10.71
CA ILE A 6 13.16 -13.42 10.79
C ILE A 6 12.91 -11.90 10.67
N TYR A 7 13.72 -11.10 11.35
CA TYR A 7 13.63 -9.64 11.23
C TYR A 7 13.96 -9.17 9.81
N GLY A 8 15.02 -9.69 9.19
CA GLY A 8 15.39 -9.35 7.81
C GLY A 8 14.30 -9.67 6.80
N LEU A 9 13.67 -10.85 6.91
CA LEU A 9 12.55 -11.24 6.04
C LEU A 9 11.33 -10.33 6.21
N ASN A 10 10.99 -9.99 7.45
CA ASN A 10 9.88 -9.07 7.70
C ASN A 10 10.21 -7.65 7.23
N LEU A 11 11.45 -7.19 7.39
CA LEU A 11 11.87 -5.90 6.87
C LEU A 11 11.80 -5.85 5.35
N LEU A 12 12.20 -6.92 4.67
CA LEU A 12 12.10 -7.04 3.21
C LEU A 12 10.65 -7.01 2.76
N TRP A 13 9.77 -7.80 3.38
CA TRP A 13 8.34 -7.81 3.05
C TRP A 13 7.65 -6.47 3.37
N ALA A 14 7.95 -5.87 4.51
CA ALA A 14 7.45 -4.54 4.86
C ALA A 14 7.94 -3.47 3.87
N SER A 15 9.18 -3.57 3.38
CA SER A 15 9.70 -2.67 2.34
C SER A 15 8.99 -2.89 1.00
N PHE A 16 8.73 -4.14 0.62
CA PHE A 16 7.98 -4.47 -0.58
C PHE A 16 6.55 -3.90 -0.53
N THR A 17 5.87 -4.07 0.60
CA THR A 17 4.51 -3.52 0.79
C THR A 17 4.48 -1.99 0.86
N ALA A 18 5.52 -1.35 1.44
CA ALA A 18 5.67 0.11 1.40
C ALA A 18 5.92 0.63 -0.02
N PHE A 19 6.71 -0.10 -0.82
CA PHE A 19 6.92 0.21 -2.23
C PHE A 19 5.61 0.07 -3.02
N SER A 20 4.89 -1.04 -2.91
CA SER A 20 3.66 -1.25 -3.69
C SER A 20 2.45 -0.44 -3.21
N PHE A 21 2.53 0.20 -2.03
CA PHE A 21 1.43 0.92 -1.39
C PHE A 21 0.73 1.94 -2.30
N PRO A 22 1.42 2.87 -3.01
CA PRO A 22 0.74 3.85 -3.85
C PRO A 22 -0.06 3.18 -4.98
N PHE A 23 0.54 2.21 -5.67
CA PHE A 23 -0.14 1.48 -6.74
C PHE A 23 -1.40 0.76 -6.23
N CYS A 24 -1.25 -0.02 -5.16
CA CYS A 24 -2.37 -0.77 -4.59
C CYS A 24 -3.47 0.16 -4.09
N LEU A 25 -3.11 1.28 -3.47
CA LEU A 25 -4.09 2.24 -2.95
C LEU A 25 -4.86 2.93 -4.09
N ALA A 26 -4.18 3.33 -5.17
CA ALA A 26 -4.85 3.89 -6.34
C ALA A 26 -5.83 2.90 -6.97
N TRP A 27 -5.39 1.65 -7.13
CA TRP A 27 -6.24 0.56 -7.65
C TRP A 27 -7.49 0.34 -6.78
N ILE A 28 -7.29 0.11 -5.47
CA ILE A 28 -8.37 -0.10 -4.50
C ILE A 28 -9.33 1.10 -4.48
N PHE A 29 -8.80 2.32 -4.54
CA PHE A 29 -9.61 3.53 -4.58
C PHE A 29 -10.51 3.57 -5.80
N LEU A 30 -9.98 3.25 -6.99
CA LEU A 30 -10.76 3.21 -8.23
C LEU A 30 -11.90 2.19 -8.14
N ASP A 31 -11.66 1.02 -7.56
CA ASP A 31 -12.69 -0.01 -7.40
C ASP A 31 -13.75 0.37 -6.36
N ILE A 32 -13.36 0.93 -5.21
CA ILE A 32 -14.29 1.39 -4.16
C ILE A 32 -15.12 2.58 -4.62
N THR A 33 -14.57 3.46 -5.47
CA THR A 33 -15.34 4.61 -5.99
C THR A 33 -16.17 4.26 -7.22
N GLY A 34 -15.96 3.06 -7.79
CA GLY A 34 -16.59 2.63 -9.04
C GLY A 34 -16.00 3.31 -10.29
N HIS A 35 -14.95 4.13 -10.13
CA HIS A 35 -14.28 4.81 -11.24
C HIS A 35 -13.50 3.85 -12.14
N SER A 36 -13.17 2.64 -11.67
CA SER A 36 -12.56 1.60 -12.50
C SER A 36 -13.44 1.15 -13.67
N LYS A 37 -14.76 1.43 -13.62
CA LYS A 37 -15.74 1.08 -14.67
C LYS A 37 -16.04 2.20 -15.68
N GLY A 38 -15.50 3.41 -15.48
CA GLY A 38 -15.73 4.57 -16.34
C GLY A 38 -16.98 5.38 -15.97
N TYR A 39 -17.02 6.64 -16.40
CA TYR A 39 -18.03 7.64 -16.00
C TYR A 39 -19.27 7.71 -16.90
N ASP A 40 -19.30 6.97 -18.01
CA ASP A 40 -20.16 7.29 -19.15
C ASP A 40 -21.58 6.70 -19.12
N TYR A 41 -21.93 5.80 -18.18
CA TYR A 41 -23.28 5.25 -18.08
C TYR A 41 -23.67 4.87 -16.65
N ASP A 42 -24.99 4.70 -16.42
CA ASP A 42 -25.52 4.30 -15.12
C ASP A 42 -25.15 2.84 -14.84
N LEU A 43 -24.08 2.66 -14.05
CA LEU A 43 -23.44 1.36 -13.81
C LEU A 43 -24.33 0.38 -13.03
N GLY A 44 -25.39 0.85 -12.37
CA GLY A 44 -26.34 0.02 -11.64
C GLY A 44 -25.65 -1.05 -10.75
N PRO A 45 -26.01 -2.34 -10.86
CA PRO A 45 -25.40 -3.42 -10.07
C PRO A 45 -23.89 -3.63 -10.30
N GLU A 46 -23.32 -3.18 -11.42
CA GLU A 46 -21.89 -3.34 -11.71
C GLU A 46 -21.03 -2.49 -10.76
N LYS A 47 -21.57 -1.35 -10.34
CA LYS A 47 -20.93 -0.48 -9.35
C LYS A 47 -20.85 -1.17 -8.00
N ASP A 48 -21.92 -1.81 -7.55
CA ASP A 48 -21.95 -2.51 -6.26
C ASP A 48 -20.95 -3.67 -6.23
N ILE A 49 -20.79 -4.40 -7.34
CA ILE A 49 -19.79 -5.46 -7.49
C ILE A 49 -18.37 -4.88 -7.42
N SER A 50 -18.10 -3.75 -8.09
CA SER A 50 -16.81 -3.06 -8.04
C SER A 50 -16.45 -2.64 -6.60
N ILE A 51 -17.39 -2.05 -5.89
CA ILE A 51 -17.21 -1.63 -4.50
C ILE A 51 -16.89 -2.84 -3.61
N MET A 52 -17.61 -3.95 -3.80
CA MET A 52 -17.38 -5.19 -3.07
C MET A 52 -15.96 -5.72 -3.33
N ILE A 53 -15.51 -5.73 -4.59
CA ILE A 53 -14.16 -6.15 -4.97
C ILE A 53 -13.12 -5.26 -4.29
N GLY A 54 -13.25 -3.93 -4.40
CA GLY A 54 -12.32 -3.00 -3.76
C GLY A 54 -12.25 -3.15 -2.24
N CYS A 55 -13.38 -3.44 -1.58
CA CYS A 55 -13.40 -3.78 -0.14
C CYS A 55 -12.61 -5.06 0.16
N VAL A 56 -12.79 -6.11 -0.64
CA VAL A 56 -12.04 -7.38 -0.48
C VAL A 56 -10.55 -7.18 -0.72
N GLU A 57 -10.18 -6.44 -1.76
CA GLU A 57 -8.78 -6.09 -2.05
C GLU A 57 -8.13 -5.30 -0.92
N LEU A 58 -8.85 -4.35 -0.32
CA LEU A 58 -8.38 -3.63 0.87
C LEU A 58 -8.11 -4.58 2.03
N LEU A 59 -9.02 -5.52 2.30
CA LEU A 59 -8.84 -6.50 3.38
C LEU A 59 -7.62 -7.40 3.12
N ILE A 60 -7.44 -7.87 1.88
CA ILE A 60 -6.28 -8.67 1.48
C ILE A 60 -4.99 -7.86 1.64
N TRP A 61 -4.97 -6.62 1.15
CA TRP A 61 -3.79 -5.75 1.25
C TRP A 61 -3.41 -5.49 2.72
N LEU A 62 -4.39 -5.20 3.59
CA LEU A 62 -4.17 -5.03 5.02
C LEU A 62 -3.64 -6.31 5.68
N ALA A 63 -4.20 -7.47 5.34
CA ALA A 63 -3.74 -8.76 5.88
C ALA A 63 -2.29 -9.07 5.47
N LEU A 64 -1.87 -8.68 4.27
CA LEU A 64 -0.50 -8.83 3.78
C LEU A 64 0.46 -7.81 4.38
N ALA A 65 0.03 -6.55 4.52
CA ALA A 65 0.90 -5.46 4.98
C ALA A 65 1.09 -5.42 6.50
N LEU A 66 0.00 -5.55 7.26
CA LEU A 66 0.01 -5.24 8.70
C LEU A 66 0.92 -6.16 9.54
N PRO A 67 0.89 -7.51 9.41
CA PRO A 67 1.63 -8.38 10.32
C PRO A 67 3.13 -8.09 10.32
N SER A 68 3.69 -7.88 9.13
CA SER A 68 5.12 -7.63 8.96
C SER A 68 5.52 -6.22 9.39
N ASN A 69 4.73 -5.22 9.01
CA ASN A 69 4.96 -3.83 9.44
C ASN A 69 4.89 -3.69 10.97
N ILE A 70 3.87 -4.28 11.61
CA ILE A 70 3.72 -4.29 13.07
C ILE A 70 4.93 -4.96 13.72
N TYR A 71 5.37 -6.12 13.20
CA TYR A 71 6.53 -6.82 13.74
C TYR A 71 7.81 -5.97 13.67
N VAL A 72 8.09 -5.38 12.51
CA VAL A 72 9.29 -4.55 12.28
C VAL A 72 9.27 -3.31 13.16
N ILE A 73 8.13 -2.60 13.24
CA ILE A 73 7.98 -1.41 14.06
C ILE A 73 8.19 -1.73 15.54
N ILE A 74 7.50 -2.74 16.07
CA ILE A 74 7.62 -3.13 17.48
C ILE A 74 9.06 -3.54 17.80
N LYS A 75 9.68 -4.36 16.95
CA LYS A 75 11.05 -4.84 17.19
C LYS A 75 12.07 -3.71 17.11
N THR A 76 11.89 -2.77 16.19
CA THR A 76 12.76 -1.60 16.03
C THR A 76 12.60 -0.64 17.20
N ALA A 77 11.35 -0.35 17.61
CA ALA A 77 11.04 0.49 18.76
C ALA A 77 11.65 -0.06 20.07
N LYS A 78 11.54 -1.38 20.30
CA LYS A 78 12.16 -2.06 21.45
C LYS A 78 13.69 -1.96 21.46
N LYS A 79 14.33 -1.85 20.30
CA LYS A 79 15.79 -1.71 20.19
C LYS A 79 16.22 -0.26 20.42
N ASN A 80 15.63 0.66 19.67
CA ASN A 80 15.81 2.10 19.82
C ASN A 80 14.71 2.83 19.04
N ARG A 81 13.88 3.61 19.73
CA ARG A 81 12.78 4.37 19.13
C ARG A 81 13.24 5.34 18.03
N LEU A 82 14.46 5.89 18.14
CA LEU A 82 15.02 6.79 17.12
C LEU A 82 15.25 6.10 15.77
N LEU A 83 15.42 4.77 15.74
CA LEU A 83 15.55 4.00 14.50
C LEU A 83 14.24 3.89 13.71
N LEU A 84 13.10 4.31 14.27
CA LEU A 84 11.85 4.41 13.53
C LEU A 84 11.88 5.55 12.51
N ILE A 85 12.66 6.61 12.76
CA ILE A 85 12.78 7.75 11.83
C ILE A 85 13.38 7.31 10.48
N PRO A 86 14.58 6.67 10.44
CA PRO A 86 15.13 6.20 9.18
C PRO A 86 14.29 5.08 8.54
N LEU A 87 13.58 4.27 9.34
CA LEU A 87 12.66 3.26 8.82
C LEU A 87 11.48 3.89 8.07
N LEU A 88 10.85 4.92 8.67
CA LEU A 88 9.79 5.69 8.02
C LEU A 88 10.32 6.43 6.78
N GLY A 89 11.52 7.01 6.87
CA GLY A 89 12.20 7.61 5.72
C GLY A 89 12.38 6.62 4.56
N LEU A 90 12.80 5.39 4.85
CA LEU A 90 12.89 4.33 3.84
C LEU A 90 11.52 4.04 3.20
N TYR A 91 10.46 3.91 3.98
CA TYR A 91 9.12 3.64 3.45
C TYR A 91 8.61 4.78 2.56
N LEU A 92 8.83 6.03 2.95
CA LEU A 92 8.47 7.20 2.14
C LEU A 92 9.26 7.25 0.83
N VAL A 93 10.56 6.95 0.86
CA VAL A 93 11.38 6.88 -0.36
C VAL A 93 10.89 5.76 -1.28
N LEU A 94 10.55 4.60 -0.73
CA LEU A 94 10.03 3.47 -1.52
C LEU A 94 8.67 3.79 -2.16
N ALA A 95 7.75 4.39 -1.40
CA ALA A 95 6.47 4.85 -1.94
C ALA A 95 6.68 5.91 -3.03
N TRP A 96 7.58 6.88 -2.79
CA TRP A 96 7.91 7.90 -3.79
C TRP A 96 8.50 7.29 -5.07
N LEU A 97 9.41 6.32 -4.96
CA LEU A 97 9.96 5.60 -6.10
C LEU A 97 8.87 4.86 -6.89
N CYS A 98 7.90 4.24 -6.21
CA CYS A 98 6.78 3.60 -6.87
C CYS A 98 5.94 4.59 -7.68
N VAL A 99 5.60 5.76 -7.09
CA VAL A 99 4.89 6.83 -7.82
C VAL A 99 5.66 7.27 -9.06
N MET A 100 6.98 7.43 -8.96
CA MET A 100 7.81 7.81 -10.10
C MET A 100 7.81 6.75 -11.21
N LEU A 101 7.79 5.47 -10.85
CA LEU A 101 7.74 4.36 -11.81
C LEU A 101 6.39 4.20 -12.52
N ILE A 102 5.29 4.62 -11.90
CA ILE A 102 3.94 4.57 -12.50
C ILE A 102 3.71 5.70 -13.52
N GLY A 103 4.64 6.65 -13.65
CA GLY A 103 4.51 7.82 -14.52
C GLY A 103 4.53 9.15 -13.77
N GLY A 104 4.86 9.12 -12.49
CA GLY A 104 5.03 10.30 -11.64
C GLY A 104 3.73 10.76 -10.98
N TRP A 105 3.84 11.87 -10.25
CA TRP A 105 2.75 12.41 -9.44
C TRP A 105 1.50 12.75 -10.24
N ARG A 106 1.64 13.20 -11.49
CA ARG A 106 0.49 13.56 -12.32
C ARG A 106 -0.41 12.35 -12.60
N VAL A 107 0.17 11.26 -13.10
CA VAL A 107 -0.56 10.01 -13.39
C VAL A 107 -1.15 9.41 -12.11
N TYR A 108 -0.40 9.49 -11.00
CA TYR A 108 -0.89 9.02 -9.72
C TYR A 108 -2.12 9.81 -9.23
N LEU A 109 -2.10 11.14 -9.35
CA LEU A 109 -3.19 12.03 -8.95
C LEU A 109 -4.42 11.91 -9.86
N GLU A 110 -4.22 11.67 -11.16
CA GLU A 110 -5.30 11.41 -12.11
C GLU A 110 -6.16 10.20 -11.66
N ALA A 111 -5.56 9.18 -11.04
CA ALA A 111 -6.29 8.04 -10.48
C ALA A 111 -7.24 8.40 -9.32
N PHE A 112 -7.03 9.57 -8.69
CA PHE A 112 -7.89 10.12 -7.64
C PHE A 112 -8.78 11.26 -8.14
N GLY A 113 -8.73 11.59 -9.43
CA GLY A 113 -9.50 12.68 -10.03
C GLY A 113 -8.92 14.08 -9.83
N TYR A 114 -7.60 14.20 -9.60
CA TYR A 114 -6.87 15.47 -9.45
C TYR A 114 -5.92 15.75 -10.61
#